data_AF-A0A382J8Y7-F1
#
_entry.id   AF-A0A382J8Y7-F1
#
_cell.length_a   1.000
_cell.length_b   1.000
_cell.length_c   1.000
_cell.angle_alpha   90.00
_cell.angle_beta   90.00
_cell.angle_gamma   90.00
#
_symmetry.space_group_name_H-M   'P 1'
#
loop_
_entity.id
_entity.type
_entity.pdbx_description
1 polymer ?
#
loop_
_entity_poly.entity_id
_entity_poly.type
_entity_poly.pdbx_seq_one_letter_code
_entity_poly.pdbx_strand_id
1 'polypeptide(L)' 'MTVINQLIQYLRMPKLFIFTLIWMMFLIVIGTLAQSDMGLFAVQKRYFSSWIIWFWYLPTPGGRLTMLLIFI' A
#
# COMPACT_ATOMS: atom_id res chain seq x y z
N MET A 1 18.26 -5.13 -23.69
CA MET A 1 17.90 -4.54 -22.39
C MET A 1 17.48 -5.69 -21.48
N THR A 2 18.18 -5.91 -20.37
CA THR A 2 17.81 -6.95 -19.41
C THR A 2 16.48 -6.60 -18.74
N VAL A 3 15.67 -7.60 -18.38
CA VAL A 3 14.37 -7.44 -17.70
C VAL A 3 14.47 -6.55 -16.45
N ILE A 4 15.60 -6.64 -15.74
CA ILE A 4 15.90 -5.82 -14.56
C ILE A 4 15.91 -4.31 -14.89
N ASN A 5 16.50 -3.92 -16.02
CA ASN A 5 16.58 -2.51 -16.40
C ASN A 5 15.20 -1.95 -16.76
N GLN A 6 14.32 -2.76 -17.34
CA GLN A 6 12.94 -2.38 -17.62
C GLN A 6 12.14 -2.17 -16.33
N LEU A 7 12.31 -3.06 -15.34
CA LEU A 7 11.66 -2.93 -14.03
C LEU A 7 12.09 -1.66 -13.30
N ILE A 8 13.39 -1.35 -13.30
CA ILE A 8 13.93 -0.13 -12.68
C ILE A 8 13.36 1.12 -13.37
N GLN A 9 13.25 1.13 -14.70
CA GLN A 9 12.65 2.25 -15.41
C GLN A 9 11.17 2.44 -15.07
N TYR A 10 10.45 1.34 -14.85
CA TYR A 10 9.05 1.38 -14.42
C TYR A 10 8.89 1.93 -12.99
N LEU A 11 9.72 1.47 -12.05
CA LEU A 11 9.68 1.93 -10.66
C LEU A 11 9.96 3.44 -10.55
N ARG A 12 10.80 3.99 -11.43
CA ARG A 12 11.13 5.43 -11.47
C ARG A 12 10.05 6.31 -12.07
N MET A 13 8.93 5.76 -12.54
CA MET A 13 7.89 6.56 -13.18
C MET A 13 7.13 7.41 -12.14
N PRO A 14 7.06 8.74 -12.28
CA PRO A 14 6.32 9.60 -11.35
C PRO A 14 4.82 9.22 -11.25
N LYS A 15 4.27 8.66 -12.32
CA LYS A 15 2.89 8.16 -12.34
C LYS A 15 2.65 7.03 -11.34
N LEU A 16 3.64 6.14 -11.14
CA LEU A 16 3.55 5.05 -10.17
C LEU A 16 3.51 5.62 -8.75
N PHE A 17 4.37 6.58 -8.46
CA PHE A 17 4.41 7.28 -7.17
C PHE A 17 3.08 7.97 -6.84
N ILE A 18 2.48 8.67 -7.80
CA ILE A 18 1.18 9.32 -7.59
C ILE A 18 0.09 8.27 -7.32
N PHE A 19 0.10 7.16 -8.06
CA PHE A 19 -0.86 6.08 -7.87
C PHE A 19 -0.72 5.43 -6.48
N THR A 20 0.51 5.18 -6.02
CA THR A 20 0.75 4.61 -4.68
C THR A 20 0.37 5.57 -3.56
N LEU A 21 0.52 6.88 -3.75
CA LEU A 21 0.03 7.88 -2.80
C LEU A 21 -1.50 7.87 -2.69
N ILE A 22 -2.22 7.83 -3.82
CA ILE A 22 -3.68 7.73 -3.82
C ILE A 22 -4.13 6.45 -3.11
N TRP A 23 -3.44 5.33 -3.37
CA TRP A 23 -3.69 4.07 -2.66
C TRP A 23 -3.46 4.19 -1.15
N MET A 24 -2.39 4.87 -0.72
CA MET A 24 -2.12 5.13 0.70
C MET A 24 -3.24 5.97 1.34
N MET A 25 -3.75 6.99 0.65
CA MET A 25 -4.89 7.77 1.13
C MET A 25 -6.14 6.90 1.29
N PHE A 26 -6.41 6.01 0.34
CA PHE A 26 -7.51 5.05 0.44
C PHE A 26 -7.35 4.12 1.65
N LEU A 27 -6.16 3.56 1.87
CA LEU A 27 -5.86 2.72 3.05
C LEU A 27 -6.05 3.50 4.36
N ILE A 28 -5.69 4.78 4.39
CA ILE A 28 -5.90 5.63 5.58
C ILE A 28 -7.39 5.77 5.86
N VAL A 29 -8.21 6.13 4.86
CA VAL A 29 -9.66 6.28 5.05
C VAL A 29 -10.29 4.99 5.57
N ILE A 30 -10.01 3.85 4.92
CA ILE A 30 -10.53 2.55 5.35
C ILE A 30 -10.02 2.17 6.75
N GLY A 31 -8.74 2.40 7.01
CA GLY A 31 -8.13 2.14 8.31
C GLY A 31 -8.78 2.97 9.42
N THR A 32 -9.07 4.25 9.18
CA THR A 32 -9.73 5.13 10.15
C THR A 32 -11.18 4.72 10.40
N LEU A 33 -11.93 4.34 9.36
CA LEU A 33 -13.28 3.80 9.53
C LEU A 33 -13.25 2.53 10.40
N ALA A 34 -12.36 1.59 10.06
CA ALA A 34 -12.15 0.38 10.84
C ALA A 34 -11.69 0.66 12.28
N GLN A 35 -10.91 1.72 12.51
CA GLN A 35 -10.35 2.05 13.81
C GLN A 35 -11.42 2.35 14.85
N SER A 36 -12.57 2.88 14.43
CA SER A 36 -13.73 3.10 15.30
C SER A 36 -14.20 1.81 15.98
N ASP A 37 -14.10 0.67 15.30
CA ASP A 37 -14.66 -0.60 15.77
C ASP A 37 -13.63 -1.51 16.45
N MET A 38 -12.39 -1.53 15.95
CA MET A 38 -11.35 -2.49 16.36
C MET A 38 -10.18 -1.86 17.13
N GLY A 39 -10.13 -0.53 17.22
CA GLY A 39 -9.08 0.20 17.94
C GLY A 39 -7.76 0.32 17.17
N LEU A 40 -6.93 1.27 17.61
CA LEU A 40 -5.74 1.72 16.89
C LEU A 40 -4.71 0.62 16.64
N PHE A 41 -4.38 -0.18 17.67
CA PHE A 41 -3.34 -1.20 17.55
C PHE A 41 -3.72 -2.32 16.57
N ALA A 42 -4.98 -2.76 16.59
CA ALA A 42 -5.46 -3.79 15.68
C ALA A 42 -5.46 -3.32 14.23
N VAL A 43 -5.91 -2.09 13.97
CA VAL A 43 -5.86 -1.48 12.63
C VAL A 43 -4.43 -1.31 12.14
N GLN A 44 -3.53 -0.85 13.01
CA GLN A 44 -2.09 -0.77 12.69
C GLN A 44 -1.52 -2.11 12.25
N LYS A 45 -1.82 -3.21 12.98
CA LYS A 45 -1.38 -4.54 12.56
C LYS A 45 -2.02 -5.00 11.24
N ARG A 46 -3.32 -4.77 11.06
CA ARG A 46 -4.09 -5.31 9.92
C ARG A 46 -3.85 -4.55 8.62
N TYR A 47 -3.88 -3.21 8.65
CA TYR A 47 -3.81 -2.38 7.46
C TYR A 47 -2.41 -1.79 7.23
N PHE A 48 -1.78 -1.23 8.26
CA PHE A 48 -0.55 -0.45 8.05
C PHE A 48 0.75 -1.26 8.16
N SER A 49 0.77 -2.30 9.00
CA SER A 49 1.92 -3.18 9.22
C SER A 49 1.90 -4.45 8.36
N SER A 50 0.87 -4.64 7.55
CA SER A 50 0.75 -5.78 6.65
C SER A 50 1.42 -5.50 5.29
N TRP A 51 1.88 -6.56 4.65
CA TRP A 51 2.39 -6.53 3.28
C TRP A 51 1.25 -6.68 2.27
N ILE A 52 0.28 -7.54 2.58
CA ILE A 52 -0.90 -7.81 1.75
C ILE A 52 -2.14 -7.72 2.64
N ILE A 53 -3.17 -7.06 2.15
CA ILE A 53 -4.50 -7.00 2.75
C ILE A 53 -5.48 -7.66 1.79
N TRP A 54 -6.32 -8.52 2.33
CA TRP A 54 -7.40 -9.14 1.59
C TRP A 54 -8.67 -8.31 1.73
N PHE A 55 -9.06 -7.66 0.63
CA PHE A 55 -10.41 -7.11 0.50
C PHE A 55 -11.28 -8.20 -0.11
N TRP A 56 -11.97 -8.93 0.76
CA TRP A 56 -12.75 -10.10 0.36
C TRP A 56 -11.84 -11.16 -0.31
N TYR A 57 -11.95 -11.36 -1.62
CA TYR A 57 -11.10 -12.29 -2.38
C TYR A 57 -9.97 -11.60 -3.17
N LEU A 58 -9.83 -10.27 -3.09
CA LEU A 58 -8.81 -9.54 -3.81
C LEU A 58 -7.61 -9.23 -2.90
N PRO A 59 -6.41 -9.80 -3.19
CA PRO A 59 -5.20 -9.42 -2.49
C PRO A 59 -4.74 -8.04 -2.97
N THR A 60 -4.55 -7.13 -2.05
CA THR A 60 -4.11 -5.76 -2.33
C THR A 60 -2.89 -5.38 -1.48
N PRO A 61 -2.09 -4.39 -1.91
CA PRO A 61 -0.95 -3.91 -1.12
C PRO A 61 -1.37 -3.39 0.25
N GLY A 62 -0.74 -3.90 1.31
CA GLY A 62 -0.84 -3.33 2.65
C GLY A 62 0.03 -2.09 2.82
N GLY A 63 -0.04 -1.48 4.01
CA GLY A 63 0.69 -0.24 4.30
C GLY A 63 2.20 -0.37 4.15
N ARG A 64 2.81 -1.49 4.57
CA ARG A 64 4.27 -1.68 4.43
C ARG A 64 4.71 -1.75 2.97
N LEU A 65 3.97 -2.48 2.15
CA LEU A 65 4.27 -2.59 0.72
C LEU A 65 4.08 -1.24 0.04
N THR A 66 2.99 -0.54 0.35
CA THR A 66 2.69 0.78 -0.20
C THR A 66 3.77 1.81 0.17
N MET A 67 4.20 1.86 1.44
CA MET A 67 5.27 2.74 1.89
C MET A 67 6.62 2.41 1.24
N LEU A 68 6.92 1.13 1.03
CA LEU A 68 8.14 0.73 0.32
C LEU A 68 8.12 1.22 -1.13
N LEU A 69 6.98 1.11 -1.84
CA LEU A 69 6.86 1.62 -3.20
C LEU A 69 6.89 3.15 -3.30
N ILE A 70 6.49 3.85 -2.24
CA ILE A 70 6.61 5.33 -2.16
C ILE A 70 8.07 5.75 -1.95
N PHE A 71 8.86 4.92 -1.25
CA PHE A 71 10.25 5.23 -0.91
C PHE A 71 11.23 5.02 -2.07
N ILE A 72 10.95 4.07 -2.97
CA ILE A 72 11.79 3.72 -4.14
C ILE A 72 11.55 4.70 -5.29
#